data_AF-A0A892I2P4-F1
#
_entry.id   AF-A0A892I2P4-F1
#
_cell.length_a   1.000
_cell.length_b   1.000
_cell.length_c   1.000
_cell.angle_alpha   90.00
_cell.angle_beta   90.00
_cell.angle_gamma   90.00
#
_symmetry.space_group_name_H-M   'P 1'
#
loop_
_entity.id
_entity.type
_entity.pdbx_description
1 polymer ?
#
loop_
_entity_poly.entity_id
_entity_poly.type
_entity_poly.pdbx_seq_one_letter_code
_entity_poly.pdbx_strand_id
1 'polypeptide(L)'
;MSFPKKRRRAQQDGQESFLAVLRHAKPFVQLDTKIARARAQDEPVLYAHVLPGLDVLLCSVRGAQPPYPAIAELRKRCIESIANALEQPLDGLENGGYWYEANGFGFLVFASRARARILPEFGAGTKASVRGGLGRQNAGDTTPRSLG
;
A
#
# COMPACT_ATOMS: atom_id res chain seq x y z
N MET A 1 -23.43 -55.75 1.89
CA MET A 1 -22.24 -54.97 2.32
C MET A 1 -22.46 -53.52 1.91
N SER A 2 -22.45 -52.58 2.87
CA SER A 2 -22.82 -51.19 2.65
C SER A 2 -21.58 -50.33 2.35
N PHE A 3 -21.61 -49.58 1.24
CA PHE A 3 -20.49 -48.72 0.83
C PHE A 3 -20.49 -47.43 1.67
N PRO A 4 -19.34 -47.01 2.25
CA PRO A 4 -19.29 -45.77 3.01
C PRO A 4 -19.46 -44.58 2.06
N LYS A 5 -20.52 -43.81 2.31
CA LYS A 5 -20.87 -42.56 1.61
C LYS A 5 -19.74 -41.55 1.83
N LYS A 6 -18.88 -41.35 0.83
CA LYS A 6 -17.83 -40.32 0.84
C LYS A 6 -18.47 -38.97 1.17
N ARG A 7 -18.17 -38.43 2.36
CA ARG A 7 -18.42 -37.03 2.71
C ARG A 7 -17.77 -36.16 1.64
N ARG A 8 -18.57 -35.55 0.78
CA ARG A 8 -18.12 -34.41 -0.05
C ARG A 8 -17.56 -33.38 0.91
N ARG A 9 -16.25 -33.08 0.80
CA ARG A 9 -15.69 -31.86 1.38
C ARG A 9 -16.53 -30.72 0.82
N ALA A 10 -17.22 -30.00 1.69
CA ALA A 10 -17.86 -28.74 1.33
C ALA A 10 -16.76 -27.83 0.77
N GLN A 11 -16.87 -27.53 -0.51
CA GLN A 11 -16.09 -26.52 -1.20
C GLN A 11 -16.31 -25.21 -0.43
N GLN A 12 -15.24 -24.56 0.03
CA GLN A 12 -15.33 -23.26 0.70
C GLN A 12 -16.05 -22.27 -0.23
N ASP A 13 -17.28 -21.96 0.13
CA ASP A 13 -18.26 -21.24 -0.67
C ASP A 13 -18.08 -19.72 -0.51
N GLY A 14 -16.91 -19.19 -0.90
CA GLY A 14 -16.61 -17.78 -0.60
C GLY A 14 -15.52 -17.08 -1.40
N GLN A 15 -14.97 -17.67 -2.45
CA GLN A 15 -14.03 -17.00 -3.34
C GLN A 15 -14.71 -16.80 -4.69
N GLU A 16 -15.09 -15.57 -5.02
CA GLU A 16 -15.53 -15.23 -6.37
C GLU A 16 -14.49 -15.70 -7.39
N SER A 17 -14.94 -16.31 -8.48
CA SER A 17 -14.03 -16.72 -9.55
C SER A 17 -13.28 -15.49 -10.10
N PHE A 18 -12.01 -15.66 -10.49
CA PHE A 18 -11.21 -14.58 -11.05
C PHE A 18 -11.88 -13.88 -12.24
N LEU A 19 -12.57 -14.64 -13.09
CA LEU A 19 -13.35 -14.09 -14.21
C LEU A 19 -14.50 -13.20 -13.74
N ALA A 20 -15.16 -13.53 -12.63
CA ALA A 20 -16.20 -12.68 -12.05
C ALA A 20 -15.61 -11.35 -11.56
N VAL A 21 -14.46 -11.38 -10.89
CA VAL A 21 -13.73 -10.18 -10.44
C VAL A 21 -13.37 -9.27 -11.63
N LEU A 22 -12.86 -9.87 -12.73
CA LEU A 22 -12.51 -9.12 -13.94
C LEU A 22 -13.71 -8.43 -14.60
N ARG A 23 -14.91 -9.04 -14.57
CA ARG A 23 -16.12 -8.45 -15.17
C ARG A 23 -16.58 -7.18 -14.47
N HIS A 24 -16.26 -7.03 -13.19
CA HIS A 24 -16.64 -5.86 -12.39
C HIS A 24 -15.49 -4.87 -12.19
N ALA A 25 -14.26 -5.25 -12.57
CA ALA A 25 -13.10 -4.38 -12.47
C ALA A 25 -13.27 -3.14 -13.35
N LYS A 26 -13.14 -1.97 -12.75
CA LYS A 26 -13.12 -0.66 -13.44
C LYS A 26 -11.81 0.04 -13.12
N PRO A 27 -10.71 -0.30 -13.84
CA PRO A 27 -9.40 0.28 -13.57
C PRO A 27 -9.42 1.80 -13.66
N PHE A 28 -8.67 2.46 -12.79
CA PHE A 28 -8.38 3.90 -12.83
C PHE A 28 -9.57 4.87 -12.68
N VAL A 29 -10.78 4.38 -12.38
CA VAL A 29 -11.96 5.26 -12.19
C VAL A 29 -11.76 6.22 -11.02
N GLN A 30 -11.09 5.79 -9.95
CA GLN A 30 -10.85 6.59 -8.76
C GLN A 30 -9.47 7.25 -8.74
N LEU A 31 -8.66 7.06 -9.79
CA LEU A 31 -7.25 7.46 -9.77
C LEU A 31 -7.08 8.96 -9.53
N ASP A 32 -7.85 9.80 -10.22
CA ASP A 32 -7.75 11.25 -10.10
C ASP A 32 -8.12 11.73 -8.69
N THR A 33 -9.19 11.15 -8.12
CA THR A 33 -9.62 11.43 -6.74
C THR A 33 -8.54 11.03 -5.73
N LYS A 34 -7.88 9.89 -5.95
CA LYS A 34 -6.80 9.40 -5.07
C LYS A 34 -5.55 10.28 -5.16
N ILE A 35 -5.17 10.70 -6.37
CA ILE A 35 -4.08 11.66 -6.60
C ILE A 35 -4.38 12.99 -5.93
N ALA A 36 -5.58 13.55 -6.18
CA ALA A 36 -5.99 14.81 -5.56
C ALA A 36 -5.94 14.75 -4.04
N ARG A 37 -6.38 13.64 -3.45
CA ARG A 37 -6.33 13.42 -2.00
C ARG A 37 -4.88 13.36 -1.49
N ALA A 38 -4.01 12.58 -2.12
CA ALA A 38 -2.62 12.45 -1.71
C ALA A 38 -1.90 13.81 -1.74
N ARG A 39 -2.12 14.58 -2.81
CA ARG A 39 -1.58 15.95 -2.94
C ARG A 39 -2.08 16.91 -1.87
N ALA A 40 -3.37 16.85 -1.54
CA ALA A 40 -3.99 17.78 -0.60
C ALA A 40 -3.62 17.49 0.86
N GLN A 41 -3.43 16.21 1.20
CA GLN A 41 -3.15 15.77 2.56
C GLN A 41 -1.65 15.64 2.85
N ASP A 42 -0.81 15.60 1.81
CA ASP A 42 0.62 15.27 1.91
C ASP A 42 0.87 13.94 2.66
N GLU A 43 -0.12 13.05 2.60
CA GLU A 43 -0.12 11.74 3.25
C GLU A 43 -0.19 10.62 2.20
N PRO A 44 0.40 9.45 2.48
CA PRO A 44 0.26 8.30 1.59
C PRO A 44 -1.18 7.80 1.47
N VAL A 45 -1.65 7.71 0.22
CA VAL A 45 -2.98 7.23 -0.12
C VAL A 45 -2.88 5.92 -0.87
N LEU A 46 -3.44 4.87 -0.28
CA LEU A 46 -3.59 3.57 -0.93
C LEU A 46 -4.73 3.59 -1.97
N TYR A 47 -4.40 3.21 -3.20
CA TYR A 47 -5.34 2.74 -4.21
C TYR A 47 -5.25 1.21 -4.30
N ALA A 48 -6.03 0.56 -3.45
CA ALA A 48 -6.13 -0.88 -3.39
C ALA A 48 -6.84 -1.44 -4.64
N HIS A 49 -6.34 -2.56 -5.15
CA HIS A 49 -6.92 -3.31 -6.26
C HIS A 49 -7.18 -2.43 -7.50
N VAL A 50 -6.19 -1.59 -7.87
CA VAL A 50 -6.26 -0.82 -9.12
C VAL A 50 -6.42 -1.75 -10.32
N LEU A 51 -5.77 -2.91 -10.23
CA LEU A 51 -6.01 -4.12 -11.01
C LEU A 51 -6.17 -5.28 -10.01
N PRO A 52 -6.83 -6.40 -10.40
CA PRO A 52 -6.94 -7.56 -9.52
C PRO A 52 -5.57 -8.04 -9.04
N GLY A 53 -5.36 -8.03 -7.72
CA GLY A 53 -4.10 -8.43 -7.09
C GLY A 53 -2.97 -7.40 -7.12
N LEU A 54 -3.23 -6.17 -7.62
CA LEU A 54 -2.25 -5.09 -7.68
C LEU A 54 -2.75 -3.84 -6.94
N ASP A 55 -1.88 -3.27 -6.11
CA ASP A 55 -2.12 -2.04 -5.37
C ASP A 55 -1.14 -0.95 -5.80
N VAL A 56 -1.55 0.30 -5.62
CA VAL A 56 -0.67 1.47 -5.79
C VAL A 56 -0.74 2.35 -4.56
N LEU A 57 0.41 2.71 -4.01
CA LEU A 57 0.52 3.76 -2.99
C LEU A 57 0.93 5.07 -3.67
N LEU A 58 0.15 6.12 -3.43
CA LEU A 58 0.39 7.47 -3.92
C LEU A 58 0.86 8.34 -2.77
N CYS A 59 2.03 8.97 -2.87
CA CYS A 59 2.51 9.86 -1.83
C CYS A 59 3.40 10.95 -2.38
N SER A 60 3.47 12.08 -1.68
CA SER A 60 4.49 13.08 -1.93
C SER A 60 5.86 12.56 -1.53
N VAL A 61 6.89 12.93 -2.29
CA VAL A 61 8.28 12.58 -1.98
C VAL A 61 8.77 13.49 -0.85
N ARG A 62 9.52 12.92 0.08
CA ARG A 62 10.03 13.66 1.24
C ARG A 62 10.87 14.85 0.79
N GLY A 63 10.48 16.06 1.21
CA GLY A 63 11.17 17.29 0.85
C GLY A 63 10.72 17.91 -0.47
N ALA A 64 9.81 17.27 -1.21
CA ALA A 64 9.13 17.92 -2.32
C ALA A 64 8.29 19.08 -1.79
N GLN A 65 8.32 20.21 -2.51
CA GLN A 65 7.48 21.36 -2.22
C GLN A 65 6.58 21.66 -3.42
N PRO A 66 5.38 22.20 -3.19
CA PRO A 66 4.51 22.65 -4.27
C PRO A 66 5.21 23.67 -5.20
N PRO A 67 4.78 23.78 -6.47
CA PRO A 67 3.60 23.16 -7.03
C PRO A 67 3.86 21.74 -7.57
N TYR A 68 3.06 20.78 -7.12
CA TYR A 68 2.99 19.44 -7.72
C TYR A 68 2.42 19.50 -9.15
N PRO A 69 2.78 18.54 -10.04
CA PRO A 69 2.23 18.48 -11.39
C PRO A 69 0.71 18.43 -11.45
N ALA A 70 0.15 18.76 -12.61
CA ALA A 70 -1.29 18.70 -12.85
C ALA A 70 -1.82 17.27 -12.66
N ILE A 71 -3.08 17.12 -12.23
CA ILE A 71 -3.69 15.79 -12.00
C ILE A 71 -3.63 14.93 -13.26
N ALA A 72 -3.90 15.50 -14.44
CA ALA A 72 -3.84 14.78 -15.71
C ALA A 72 -2.44 14.23 -16.01
N GLU A 73 -1.38 14.97 -15.65
CA GLU A 73 -0.01 14.53 -15.82
C GLU A 73 0.33 13.39 -14.84
N LEU A 74 0.00 13.56 -13.55
CA LEU A 74 0.21 12.50 -12.56
C LEU A 74 -0.59 11.23 -12.87
N ARG A 75 -1.80 11.37 -13.43
CA ARG A 75 -2.61 10.24 -13.91
C ARG A 75 -1.86 9.48 -15.00
N LYS A 76 -1.35 10.20 -16.01
CA LYS A 76 -0.55 9.60 -17.10
C LYS A 76 0.68 8.88 -16.53
N ARG A 77 1.44 9.55 -15.67
CA ARG A 77 2.65 8.99 -15.03
C ARG A 77 2.35 7.77 -14.16
N CYS A 78 1.24 7.77 -13.43
CA CYS A 78 0.81 6.62 -12.63
C CYS A 78 0.49 5.41 -13.52
N ILE A 79 -0.21 5.62 -14.64
CA ILE A 79 -0.55 4.54 -15.58
C ILE A 79 0.72 3.99 -16.24
N GLU A 80 1.64 4.86 -16.68
CA GLU A 80 2.95 4.47 -17.19
C GLU A 80 3.73 3.65 -16.14
N SER A 81 3.72 4.08 -14.88
CA SER A 81 4.38 3.38 -13.76
C SER A 81 3.79 1.98 -13.54
N ILE A 82 2.47 1.84 -13.61
CA ILE A 82 1.79 0.55 -13.50
C ILE A 82 2.17 -0.36 -14.67
N ALA A 83 2.16 0.16 -15.90
CA ALA A 83 2.58 -0.61 -17.08
C ALA A 83 4.02 -1.11 -16.94
N ASN A 84 4.95 -0.20 -16.60
CA ASN A 84 6.35 -0.55 -16.37
C ASN A 84 6.52 -1.60 -15.27
N ALA A 85 5.77 -1.50 -14.17
CA ALA A 85 5.84 -2.44 -13.06
C ALA A 85 5.34 -3.85 -13.43
N LEU A 86 4.37 -3.94 -14.34
CA LEU A 86 3.86 -5.22 -14.85
C LEU A 86 4.85 -5.92 -15.78
N GLU A 87 5.81 -5.19 -16.35
CA GLU A 87 6.91 -5.75 -17.14
C GLU A 87 8.08 -6.24 -16.27
N GLN A 88 8.07 -5.92 -14.97
CA GLN A 88 9.12 -6.33 -14.05
C GLN A 88 8.86 -7.73 -13.44
N PRO A 89 9.88 -8.39 -12.87
CA PRO A 89 9.71 -9.66 -12.16
C PRO A 89 8.65 -9.64 -11.05
N LEU A 90 7.82 -10.68 -10.99
CA LEU A 90 6.77 -10.82 -9.96
C LEU A 90 7.33 -10.77 -8.53
N ASP A 91 8.52 -11.33 -8.30
CA ASP A 91 9.16 -11.32 -6.99
C ASP A 91 9.36 -9.91 -6.45
N GLY A 92 9.62 -8.91 -7.30
CA GLY A 92 9.76 -7.52 -6.86
C GLY A 92 8.42 -6.93 -6.40
N LEU A 93 7.34 -7.16 -7.16
CA LEU A 93 5.98 -6.77 -6.75
C LEU A 93 5.59 -7.39 -5.40
N GLU A 94 6.05 -8.61 -5.15
CA GLU A 94 5.74 -9.36 -3.93
C GLU A 94 6.62 -9.02 -2.74
N ASN A 95 7.82 -8.44 -2.93
CA ASN A 95 8.84 -8.25 -1.89
C ASN A 95 9.21 -6.79 -1.58
N GLY A 96 8.57 -5.82 -2.22
CA GLY A 96 8.81 -4.39 -1.93
C GLY A 96 8.07 -3.44 -2.86
N GLY A 97 7.69 -3.93 -4.04
CA GLY A 97 7.10 -3.12 -5.09
C GLY A 97 8.15 -2.37 -5.92
N TYR A 98 7.66 -1.69 -6.93
CA TYR A 98 8.46 -0.84 -7.80
C TYR A 98 8.09 0.61 -7.57
N TRP A 99 9.10 1.43 -7.28
CA TRP A 99 8.96 2.84 -6.98
C TRP A 99 9.23 3.69 -8.23
N TYR A 100 8.31 4.62 -8.49
CA TYR A 100 8.42 5.59 -9.58
C TYR A 100 8.14 6.98 -9.03
N GLU A 101 8.76 8.00 -9.63
CA GLU A 101 8.62 9.38 -9.21
C GLU A 101 8.37 10.30 -10.42
N ALA A 102 7.52 11.31 -10.22
CA ALA A 102 7.35 12.42 -11.14
C ALA A 102 7.29 13.74 -10.37
N ASN A 103 8.37 14.53 -10.47
CA ASN A 103 8.46 15.89 -9.92
C ASN A 103 7.98 15.99 -8.46
N GLY A 104 8.55 15.17 -7.58
CA GLY A 104 8.23 15.19 -6.15
C GLY A 104 6.93 14.46 -5.77
N PHE A 105 6.29 13.74 -6.69
CA PHE A 105 5.17 12.84 -6.40
C PHE A 105 5.53 11.40 -6.77
N GLY A 106 5.29 10.46 -5.86
CA GLY A 106 5.70 9.07 -5.96
C GLY A 106 4.55 8.09 -6.15
N PHE A 107 4.85 6.99 -6.85
CA PHE A 107 3.96 5.87 -7.12
C PHE A 107 4.69 4.57 -6.74
N LEU A 108 4.24 3.90 -5.70
CA LEU A 108 4.70 2.55 -5.37
C LEU A 108 3.70 1.53 -5.90
N VAL A 109 4.11 0.68 -6.83
CA VAL A 109 3.28 -0.38 -7.39
C VAL A 109 3.69 -1.72 -6.77
N PHE A 110 2.75 -2.45 -6.16
CA PHE A 110 3.05 -3.70 -5.47
C PHE A 110 1.89 -4.69 -5.51
N ALA A 111 2.18 -5.98 -5.28
CA ALA A 111 1.16 -7.01 -5.20
C ALA A 111 0.29 -6.82 -3.94
N SER A 112 -1.03 -6.94 -4.04
CA SER A 112 -1.93 -6.69 -2.90
C SER A 112 -1.62 -7.59 -1.69
N ARG A 113 -1.01 -8.77 -1.89
CA ARG A 113 -0.57 -9.66 -0.81
C ARG A 113 0.57 -9.06 0.04
N ALA A 114 1.39 -8.19 -0.54
CA ALA A 114 2.49 -7.50 0.14
C ALA A 114 2.01 -6.30 0.97
N ARG A 115 0.72 -5.91 0.86
CA ARG A 115 0.13 -4.73 1.51
C ARG A 115 0.41 -4.69 3.01
N ALA A 116 0.22 -5.81 3.72
CA ALA A 116 0.40 -5.86 5.17
C ALA A 116 1.84 -5.55 5.61
N ARG A 117 2.82 -5.82 4.75
CA ARG A 117 4.24 -5.52 4.99
C ARG A 117 4.61 -4.11 4.57
N ILE A 118 4.08 -3.64 3.44
CA ILE A 118 4.44 -2.35 2.85
C ILE A 118 3.79 -1.17 3.60
N LEU A 119 2.50 -1.22 3.92
CA LEU A 119 1.80 -0.05 4.50
C LEU A 119 2.42 0.51 5.80
N PRO A 120 2.90 -0.33 6.74
CA PRO A 120 3.60 0.15 7.94
C PRO A 120 4.83 1.01 7.63
N GLU A 121 5.59 0.71 6.57
CA GLU A 121 6.81 1.44 6.20
C GLU A 121 6.53 2.89 5.77
N PHE A 122 5.31 3.15 5.28
CA PHE A 122 4.86 4.46 4.82
C PHE A 122 3.91 5.14 5.82
N GLY A 123 3.74 4.59 7.03
CA GLY A 123 2.76 5.11 7.99
C GLY A 123 1.29 4.99 7.52
N ALA A 124 1.04 4.23 6.44
CA ALA A 124 -0.26 4.06 5.81
C ALA A 124 -1.13 2.95 6.46
N GLY A 125 -0.69 2.42 7.61
CA GLY A 125 -1.34 1.33 8.35
C GLY A 125 -1.91 1.70 9.72
N THR A 126 -1.73 2.93 10.19
CA THR A 126 -2.00 3.28 11.61
C THR A 126 -2.60 4.68 11.78
N LYS A 127 -3.89 4.83 11.43
CA LYS A 127 -4.79 5.78 12.11
C LYS A 127 -5.68 5.12 13.16
N ALA A 128 -5.30 3.91 13.61
CA ALA A 128 -5.97 3.18 14.69
C ALA A 128 -4.95 2.42 15.55
N SER A 129 -4.21 3.13 16.41
CA SER A 129 -3.73 2.65 17.74
C SER A 129 -2.63 3.49 18.40
N VAL A 130 -2.36 4.74 18.00
CA VAL A 130 -1.54 5.65 18.85
C VAL A 130 -2.43 6.32 19.91
N ARG A 131 -3.04 5.48 20.73
CA ARG A 131 -3.55 5.75 22.09
C ARG A 131 -3.22 4.52 22.92
N GLY A 132 -1.95 4.35 23.26
CA GLY A 132 -1.48 3.22 24.05
C GLY A 132 0.02 3.34 24.23
N GLY A 133 0.45 3.69 25.43
CA GLY A 133 1.81 4.11 25.72
C GLY A 133 2.86 3.02 25.54
N LEU A 134 4.11 3.46 25.41
CA LEU A 134 5.31 2.96 26.07
C LEU A 134 6.51 3.63 25.40
N GLY A 135 7.32 4.36 26.16
CA GLY A 135 8.61 4.83 25.66
C GLY A 135 9.17 6.14 26.21
N ARG A 136 9.07 6.40 27.52
CA ARG A 136 10.07 7.28 28.16
C ARG A 136 10.46 6.75 29.54
N GLN A 137 11.18 5.64 29.50
CA GLN A 137 11.94 5.12 30.63
C GLN A 137 13.26 5.89 30.64
N ASN A 138 13.31 7.00 31.38
CA ASN A 138 14.58 7.63 31.72
C ASN A 138 15.19 6.82 32.87
N ALA A 139 16.03 5.84 32.53
CA ALA A 139 16.97 5.23 33.44
C ALA A 139 18.37 5.63 32.97
N GLY A 140 18.98 6.56 33.72
CA GLY A 140 20.27 7.15 33.40
C GLY A 140 20.85 7.86 34.62
N ASP A 141 20.95 7.08 35.70
CA ASP A 141 21.98 7.09 36.74
C ASP A 141 22.85 8.37 36.84
N THR A 142 22.58 9.21 37.83
CA THR A 142 23.48 10.28 38.26
C THR A 142 24.08 9.87 39.60
N THR A 143 25.34 9.47 39.58
CA THR A 143 26.15 9.13 40.76
C THR A 143 26.41 10.37 41.62
N PRO A 144 26.32 10.32 42.96
CA PRO A 144 26.84 11.38 43.82
C PRO A 144 28.29 11.09 44.19
N ARG A 145 29.21 11.98 43.82
CA ARG A 145 30.54 12.07 44.46
C ARG A 145 30.46 13.11 45.59
N SER A 146 30.54 12.63 46.82
CA SER A 146 30.90 13.45 47.98
C SER A 146 32.41 13.61 48.04
N LEU A 147 32.89 14.85 48.02
CA LEU A 147 34.21 15.27 48.52
C LEU A 147 34.04 16.69 49.07
N GLY A 148 34.23 16.85 50.38
CA GLY A 148 34.13 18.13 51.10
C GLY A 148 33.50 17.93 52.47
#